data_AF-A0A9C7UJ28-F1
#
_entry.id   AF-A0A9C7UJ28-F1
#
_cell.length_a   1.000
_cell.length_b   1.000
_cell.length_c   1.000
_cell.angle_alpha   90.00
_cell.angle_beta   90.00
_cell.angle_gamma   90.00
#
_symmetry.space_group_name_H-M   'P 1'
#
loop_
_entity.id
_entity.type
_entity.pdbx_description
1 polymer ?
#
loop_
_entity_poly.entity_id
_entity_poly.type
_entity_poly.pdbx_seq_one_letter_code
_entity_poly.pdbx_strand_id
1 'polypeptide(L)'
;MAARPAPNLWRALGRFFSDERLRQLFARYATYVGSSPLATPATLMLIAHVELEGVWLVDGGMHRLATVMSELARELGVDLHLDTHVSEILVKHGKACGVRWKTAPRYPPTSVSMATPRPIARGPARCGSDARSQTPGSRRPRAVGPDMVHQR
;
A
#
# COMPACT_ATOMS: atom_id res chain seq x y z
N MET A 1 33.31 -6.47 1.25
CA MET A 1 32.43 -7.58 1.66
C MET A 1 31.14 -7.48 0.85
N ALA A 2 31.01 -8.23 -0.24
CA ALA A 2 29.82 -8.18 -1.08
C ALA A 2 28.65 -8.88 -0.37
N ALA A 3 27.55 -8.16 -0.14
CA ALA A 3 26.34 -8.72 0.44
C ALA A 3 25.82 -9.83 -0.49
N ARG A 4 25.79 -11.07 0.00
CA ARG A 4 25.16 -12.19 -0.70
C ARG A 4 23.68 -11.82 -0.96
N PRO A 5 23.14 -12.01 -2.18
CA PRO A 5 21.71 -11.76 -2.42
C PRO A 5 20.89 -12.57 -1.42
N ALA A 6 19.97 -11.92 -0.71
CA ALA A 6 19.10 -12.60 0.23
C ALA A 6 18.38 -13.75 -0.52
N PRO A 7 18.40 -14.98 0.00
CA PRO A 7 17.75 -16.09 -0.67
C PRO A 7 16.25 -15.81 -0.78
N ASN A 8 15.66 -16.14 -1.92
CA ASN A 8 14.20 -16.15 -2.05
C ASN A 8 13.59 -17.17 -1.08
N LEU A 9 12.32 -16.99 -0.76
CA LEU A 9 11.59 -17.79 0.20
C LEU A 9 11.69 -19.30 -0.12
N TRP A 10 11.52 -19.68 -1.40
CA TRP A 10 11.61 -21.09 -1.81
C TRP A 10 12.98 -21.72 -1.50
N ARG A 11 14.09 -21.04 -1.84
CA ARG A 11 15.45 -21.54 -1.56
C ARG A 11 15.75 -21.57 -0.06
N ALA A 12 15.26 -20.60 0.70
CA ALA A 12 15.43 -20.58 2.14
C ALA A 12 14.71 -21.78 2.80
N LEU A 13 13.46 -22.04 2.45
CA LEU A 13 12.68 -23.16 2.98
C LEU A 13 13.33 -24.53 2.68
N GLY A 14 13.93 -24.69 1.51
CA GLY A 14 14.65 -25.91 1.15
C GLY A 14 15.91 -26.20 2.00
N ARG A 15 16.38 -25.23 2.80
CA ARG A 15 17.45 -25.44 3.79
C ARG A 15 16.93 -25.93 5.14
N PHE A 16 15.64 -25.75 5.42
CA PHE A 16 15.00 -26.13 6.69
C PHE A 16 14.16 -27.41 6.56
N PHE A 17 13.56 -27.65 5.39
CA PHE A 17 12.68 -28.78 5.16
C PHE A 17 13.21 -29.66 4.03
N SER A 18 13.38 -30.95 4.33
CA SER A 18 13.65 -31.99 3.34
C SER A 18 12.37 -32.47 2.65
N ASP A 19 11.22 -32.44 3.33
CA ASP A 19 9.90 -32.77 2.77
C ASP A 19 9.36 -31.60 1.93
N GLU A 20 9.08 -31.87 0.65
CA GLU A 20 8.55 -30.89 -0.30
C GLU A 20 7.16 -30.36 0.10
N ARG A 21 6.34 -31.17 0.79
CA ARG A 21 5.00 -30.75 1.26
C ARG A 21 5.10 -29.68 2.34
N LEU A 22 6.07 -29.80 3.25
CA LEU A 22 6.35 -28.77 4.26
C LEU A 22 6.89 -27.50 3.60
N ARG A 23 7.77 -27.66 2.61
CA ARG A 23 8.26 -26.53 1.81
C ARG A 23 7.12 -25.79 1.11
N GLN A 24 6.16 -26.52 0.53
CA GLN A 24 4.98 -25.96 -0.10
C GLN A 24 4.05 -25.27 0.91
N LEU A 25 3.80 -25.89 2.07
CA LEU A 25 2.98 -25.33 3.14
C LEU A 25 3.47 -23.95 3.56
N PHE A 26 4.77 -23.81 3.80
CA PHE A 26 5.37 -22.53 4.18
C PHE A 26 5.60 -21.59 2.99
N ALA A 27 5.71 -22.09 1.76
CA ALA A 27 5.76 -21.25 0.57
C ALA A 27 4.45 -20.48 0.35
N ARG A 28 3.32 -20.96 0.90
CA ARG A 28 2.03 -20.27 0.90
C ARG A 28 2.10 -18.86 1.49
N TYR A 29 3.02 -18.57 2.41
CA TYR A 29 3.16 -17.22 2.97
C TYR A 29 3.51 -16.14 1.93
N ALA A 30 3.97 -16.52 0.74
CA ALA A 30 4.10 -15.57 -0.38
C ALA A 30 2.75 -14.97 -0.83
N THR A 31 1.63 -15.66 -0.61
CA THR A 31 0.30 -15.17 -1.02
C THR A 31 -0.20 -14.01 -0.15
N TYR A 32 0.36 -13.81 1.06
CA TYR A 32 -0.02 -12.69 1.94
C TYR A 32 0.29 -11.32 1.34
N VAL A 33 1.27 -11.28 0.44
CA VAL A 33 1.66 -10.07 -0.30
C VAL A 33 1.32 -10.18 -1.79
N GLY A 34 0.57 -11.21 -2.20
CA GLY A 34 0.21 -11.46 -3.59
C GLY A 34 1.40 -11.79 -4.51
N SER A 35 2.44 -12.43 -4.00
CA SER A 35 3.68 -12.72 -4.74
C SER A 35 3.96 -14.22 -4.88
N SER A 36 5.01 -14.56 -5.65
CA SER A 36 5.52 -15.92 -5.78
C SER A 36 6.62 -16.20 -4.74
N PRO A 37 6.70 -17.43 -4.18
CA PRO A 37 7.79 -17.82 -3.27
C PRO A 37 9.17 -17.81 -3.95
N LEU A 38 9.22 -17.79 -5.29
CA LEU A 38 10.45 -17.66 -6.07
C LEU A 38 10.94 -16.20 -6.19
N ALA A 39 10.04 -15.23 -6.00
CA ALA A 39 10.29 -13.80 -6.20
C ALA A 39 10.30 -12.98 -4.89
N THR A 40 10.05 -13.63 -3.77
CA THR A 40 9.80 -12.99 -2.47
C THR A 40 10.94 -13.27 -1.50
N PRO A 41 11.35 -12.30 -0.65
CA PRO A 41 12.39 -12.52 0.35
C PRO A 41 11.94 -13.53 1.42
N ALA A 42 12.90 -14.28 1.96
CA ALA A 42 12.66 -15.22 3.07
C ALA A 42 12.13 -14.54 4.35
N THR A 43 12.31 -13.23 4.50
CA THR A 43 11.80 -12.43 5.63
C THR A 43 10.29 -12.52 5.82
N LEU A 44 9.51 -12.90 4.79
CA LEU A 44 8.07 -13.13 4.98
C LEU A 44 7.74 -14.25 5.98
N MET A 45 8.70 -15.11 6.33
CA MET A 45 8.51 -16.08 7.40
C MET A 45 8.21 -15.46 8.76
N LEU A 46 8.44 -14.15 8.95
CA LEU A 46 7.97 -13.41 10.12
C LEU A 46 6.44 -13.46 10.27
N ILE A 47 5.68 -13.54 9.17
CA ILE A 47 4.22 -13.70 9.21
C ILE A 47 3.86 -15.02 9.89
N ALA A 48 4.51 -16.11 9.49
CA ALA A 48 4.28 -17.42 10.11
C ALA A 48 4.63 -17.41 11.60
N HIS A 49 5.68 -16.67 11.99
CA HIS A 49 6.06 -16.55 13.40
C HIS A 49 4.97 -15.84 14.21
N VAL A 50 4.44 -14.72 13.72
CA VAL A 50 3.35 -14.00 14.41
C VAL A 50 2.09 -14.86 14.49
N GLU A 51 1.78 -15.65 13.47
CA GLU A 51 0.63 -16.56 13.51
C GLU A 51 0.75 -17.68 14.56
N LEU A 52 1.98 -18.07 14.92
CA LEU A 52 2.19 -19.01 16.01
C LEU A 52 1.86 -18.41 17.37
N GLU A 53 1.93 -17.09 17.52
CA GLU A 53 1.51 -16.39 18.75
C GLU A 53 -0.01 -16.36 18.89
N GLY A 54 -0.75 -16.56 17.79
CA GLY A 54 -2.20 -16.69 17.79
C GLY A 54 -2.84 -16.09 16.56
N VAL A 55 -4.07 -16.52 16.31
CA VAL A 55 -4.97 -15.94 15.30
C VAL A 55 -6.30 -15.68 15.97
N TRP A 56 -6.76 -14.43 15.92
CA TRP A 56 -8.00 -14.00 16.55
C TRP A 56 -9.12 -13.90 15.52
N LEU A 57 -10.31 -14.34 15.93
CA LEU A 57 -11.54 -14.14 15.17
C LEU A 57 -12.26 -12.93 15.76
N VAL A 58 -12.69 -12.01 14.90
CA VAL A 58 -13.55 -10.91 15.30
C VAL A 58 -14.99 -11.42 15.39
N ASP A 59 -15.64 -11.24 16.54
CA ASP A 59 -17.06 -11.52 16.69
C ASP A 59 -17.89 -10.66 15.73
N GLY A 60 -18.73 -11.30 14.91
CA GLY A 60 -19.45 -10.63 13.82
C GLY A 60 -18.61 -10.36 12.56
N GLY A 61 -17.36 -10.84 12.52
CA GLY A 61 -16.49 -10.82 11.34
C GLY A 61 -15.83 -9.47 11.05
N MET A 62 -15.01 -9.42 10.00
CA MET A 62 -14.22 -8.24 9.64
C MET A 62 -15.07 -7.02 9.27
N HIS A 63 -16.30 -7.22 8.80
CA HIS A 63 -17.23 -6.12 8.53
C HIS A 63 -17.63 -5.40 9.83
N ARG A 64 -17.88 -6.14 10.91
CA ARG A 64 -18.24 -5.55 12.22
C ARG A 64 -17.12 -4.65 12.75
N LEU A 65 -15.86 -5.06 12.56
CA LEU A 65 -14.71 -4.23 12.92
C LEU A 65 -14.75 -2.87 12.20
N ALA A 66 -14.99 -2.86 10.89
CA ALA A 66 -15.09 -1.61 10.13
C ALA A 66 -16.25 -0.74 10.60
N THR A 67 -17.41 -1.34 10.89
CA THR A 67 -18.59 -0.62 11.41
C THR A 67 -18.30 0.03 12.76
N VAL A 68 -17.77 -0.71 13.73
CA VAL A 68 -17.45 -0.20 15.07
C VAL A 68 -16.41 0.91 15.01
N MET A 69 -15.38 0.77 14.16
CA MET A 69 -14.39 1.82 13.95
C MET A 69 -15.02 3.10 13.37
N SER A 70 -16.00 2.97 12.47
CA SER A 70 -16.70 4.13 11.89
C SER A 70 -17.64 4.81 12.89
N GLU A 71 -18.29 4.03 13.76
CA GLU A 71 -19.15 4.54 14.85
C GLU A 71 -18.31 5.32 15.87
N LEU A 72 -17.22 4.70 16.37
CA LEU A 72 -16.31 5.33 17.31
C LEU A 72 -15.68 6.62 16.75
N ALA A 73 -15.30 6.64 15.47
CA ALA A 73 -14.78 7.85 14.84
C ALA A 73 -15.80 9.00 14.88
N ARG A 74 -17.08 8.72 14.61
CA ARG A 74 -18.15 9.72 14.68
C ARG A 74 -18.39 10.19 16.11
N GLU A 75 -18.36 9.28 17.09
CA GLU A 75 -18.47 9.63 18.52
C GLU A 75 -17.35 10.56 18.98
N LEU A 76 -16.14 10.39 18.41
CA LEU A 76 -14.99 11.27 18.63
C LEU A 76 -15.05 12.59 17.81
N GLY A 77 -16.13 12.84 17.08
CA GLY A 77 -16.34 14.06 16.30
C GLY A 77 -15.66 14.08 14.92
N VAL A 78 -15.23 12.92 14.41
CA VAL A 78 -14.69 12.82 13.04
C VAL A 78 -15.82 12.91 12.02
N ASP A 79 -15.68 13.84 11.07
CA ASP A 79 -16.59 13.97 9.94
C ASP A 79 -16.20 13.00 8.80
N LEU A 80 -17.04 11.99 8.56
CA LEU A 80 -16.79 10.91 7.60
C LEU A 80 -17.55 11.13 6.30
N HIS A 81 -16.81 11.41 5.22
CA HIS A 81 -17.35 11.60 3.87
C HIS A 81 -17.19 10.31 3.05
N LEU A 82 -18.24 9.49 2.97
CA LEU A 82 -18.29 8.28 2.14
C LEU A 82 -18.68 8.63 0.69
N ASP A 83 -18.45 7.69 -0.23
CA ASP A 83 -18.73 7.85 -1.68
C ASP A 83 -18.13 9.13 -2.30
N THR A 84 -17.09 9.66 -1.67
CA THR A 84 -16.50 10.95 -2.00
C THR A 84 -15.14 10.75 -2.66
N HIS A 85 -15.15 10.70 -3.99
CA HIS A 85 -13.92 10.55 -4.77
C HIS A 85 -13.08 11.85 -4.77
N VAL A 86 -11.95 11.82 -4.07
CA VAL A 86 -10.93 12.88 -4.12
C VAL A 86 -10.17 12.82 -5.44
N SER A 87 -10.22 13.89 -6.24
CA SER A 87 -9.58 13.99 -7.54
C SER A 87 -8.21 14.67 -7.52
N GLU A 88 -7.94 15.49 -6.50
CA GLU A 88 -6.75 16.34 -6.47
C GLU A 88 -6.32 16.68 -5.04
N ILE A 89 -5.00 16.70 -4.77
CA ILE A 89 -4.45 17.39 -3.59
C ILE A 89 -4.04 18.81 -4.00
N LEU A 90 -4.52 19.79 -3.24
CA LEU A 90 -4.23 21.20 -3.45
C LEU A 90 -2.95 21.58 -2.70
N VAL A 91 -1.97 22.12 -3.41
CA VAL A 91 -0.66 22.51 -2.85
C VAL A 91 -0.43 24.01 -3.06
N LYS A 92 0.03 24.71 -2.02
CA LYS A 92 0.44 26.12 -2.06
C LYS A 92 1.80 26.26 -1.39
N HIS A 93 2.75 26.93 -2.05
CA HIS A 93 4.14 27.09 -1.55
C HIS A 93 4.78 25.76 -1.11
N GLY A 94 4.59 24.69 -1.87
CA GLY A 94 5.11 23.35 -1.56
C GLY A 94 4.40 22.60 -0.42
N LYS A 95 3.36 23.19 0.21
CA LYS A 95 2.59 22.57 1.30
C LYS A 95 1.18 22.20 0.86
N ALA A 96 0.72 21.00 1.26
CA ALA A 96 -0.67 20.61 1.07
C ALA A 96 -1.59 21.53 1.89
N CYS A 97 -2.65 22.03 1.27
CA CYS A 97 -3.61 22.97 1.88
C CYS A 97 -5.06 22.61 1.58
N GLY A 98 -5.33 21.42 1.07
CA GLY A 98 -6.68 20.96 0.73
C GLY A 98 -6.71 19.76 -0.19
N VAL A 99 -7.92 19.27 -0.38
CA VAL A 99 -8.25 18.25 -1.37
C VAL A 99 -9.48 18.70 -2.18
N ARG A 100 -9.60 18.25 -3.42
CA ARG A 100 -10.75 18.50 -4.29
C ARG A 100 -11.53 17.20 -4.50
N TRP A 101 -12.85 17.26 -4.40
CA TRP A 101 -13.77 16.20 -4.83
C TRP A 101 -14.90 16.79 -5.69
N LYS A 102 -15.70 15.91 -6.33
CA LYS A 102 -16.59 16.27 -7.45
C LYS A 102 -17.71 17.29 -7.16
N THR A 103 -18.03 17.62 -5.91
CA THR A 103 -19.32 18.29 -5.61
C THR A 103 -19.37 19.33 -4.48
N ALA A 104 -18.28 19.71 -3.80
CA ALA A 104 -18.36 20.73 -2.73
C ALA A 104 -17.00 21.42 -2.45
N PRO A 105 -16.98 22.58 -1.75
CA PRO A 105 -15.82 23.45 -1.70
C PRO A 105 -14.70 22.93 -0.81
N ARG A 106 -13.51 23.47 -1.11
CA ARG A 106 -12.21 23.28 -0.46
C ARG A 106 -12.30 23.29 1.07
N TYR A 107 -12.00 22.17 1.72
CA TYR A 107 -11.55 22.19 3.11
C TYR A 107 -10.08 22.67 3.15
N PRO A 108 -9.70 23.63 4.01
CA PRO A 108 -8.30 23.96 4.29
C PRO A 108 -7.80 23.13 5.49
N PRO A 109 -7.33 21.88 5.29
CA PRO A 109 -6.73 21.10 6.35
C PRO A 109 -5.41 21.71 6.81
N THR A 110 -5.11 21.52 8.10
CA THR A 110 -3.79 21.77 8.70
C THR A 110 -2.77 20.71 8.29
N SER A 111 -3.21 19.49 7.96
CA SER A 111 -2.38 18.42 7.40
C SER A 111 -3.19 17.44 6.54
N VAL A 112 -2.57 16.84 5.53
CA VAL A 112 -3.21 15.85 4.64
C VAL A 112 -2.43 14.54 4.70
N SER A 113 -3.10 13.45 5.10
CA SER A 113 -2.58 12.09 5.01
C SER A 113 -3.27 11.35 3.86
N MET A 114 -2.51 10.57 3.08
CA MET A 114 -3.03 9.81 1.94
C MET A 114 -2.76 8.32 2.16
N ALA A 115 -3.84 7.53 2.13
CA ALA A 115 -3.79 6.07 2.22
C ALA A 115 -4.44 5.42 0.99
N THR A 116 -4.12 5.90 -0.23
CA THR A 116 -4.66 5.37 -1.48
C THR A 116 -3.56 4.72 -2.33
N PRO A 117 -3.80 3.53 -2.91
CA PRO A 117 -2.81 2.85 -3.74
C PRO A 117 -2.62 3.51 -5.12
N ARG A 118 -3.60 4.29 -5.57
CA ARG A 118 -3.57 4.99 -6.86
C ARG A 118 -3.02 6.40 -6.68
N PRO A 119 -2.06 6.86 -7.52
CA PRO A 119 -1.58 8.23 -7.46
C PRO A 119 -2.70 9.21 -7.80
N ILE A 120 -3.04 10.06 -6.84
CA ILE A 120 -3.93 11.21 -7.05
C ILE A 120 -3.11 12.34 -7.69
N ALA A 121 -3.70 13.04 -8.66
CA ALA A 121 -3.03 14.15 -9.31
C ALA A 121 -2.67 15.24 -8.28
N ARG A 122 -1.41 15.70 -8.31
CA ARG A 122 -1.04 17.00 -7.72
C ARG A 122 -1.38 18.04 -8.76
N GLY A 123 -2.45 18.80 -8.55
CA GLY A 123 -2.78 19.83 -9.52
C GLY A 123 -1.87 21.04 -9.40
N PRO A 124 -1.83 21.88 -10.45
CA PRO A 124 -0.99 23.06 -10.48
C PRO A 124 -1.40 24.03 -9.37
N ALA A 125 -0.42 24.76 -8.83
CA ALA A 125 -0.62 25.86 -7.90
C ALA A 125 -1.61 26.88 -8.50
N ARG A 126 -2.90 26.72 -8.21
CA ARG A 126 -3.93 27.71 -8.52
C ARG A 126 -4.48 28.23 -7.21
N CYS A 127 -3.75 29.19 -6.66
CA CYS A 127 -4.24 30.13 -5.68
C CYS A 127 -3.37 31.39 -5.75
N GLY A 128 -3.66 32.25 -6.74
CA GLY A 128 -2.88 33.47 -7.02
C GLY A 128 -1.61 33.19 -7.83
N SER A 129 -1.21 34.15 -8.66
CA SER A 129 -0.16 34.05 -9.67
C SER A 129 1.23 33.69 -9.11
N ASP A 130 1.98 32.98 -9.96
CA ASP A 130 3.43 32.77 -9.94
C ASP A 130 4.02 31.75 -8.97
N ALA A 131 4.23 30.52 -9.49
CA ALA A 131 5.29 29.63 -9.01
C ALA A 131 5.70 28.66 -10.12
N ARG A 132 6.37 29.19 -11.14
CA ARG A 132 7.13 28.38 -12.11
C ARG A 132 8.53 28.17 -11.55
N SER A 133 8.75 27.09 -10.80
CA SER A 133 10.05 26.40 -10.65
C SER A 133 9.97 25.42 -9.49
N GLN A 134 10.79 24.37 -9.57
CA GLN A 134 11.05 23.33 -8.57
C GLN A 134 10.27 22.02 -8.74
N THR A 135 10.73 21.23 -9.73
CA THR A 135 10.77 19.77 -9.61
C THR A 135 12.19 19.31 -10.01
N PRO A 136 12.98 18.63 -9.16
CA PRO A 136 14.11 17.85 -9.64
C PRO A 136 13.55 16.68 -10.45
N GLY A 137 13.97 16.56 -11.70
CA GLY A 137 13.37 15.65 -12.69
C GLY A 137 13.33 14.20 -12.22
N SER A 138 12.12 13.65 -12.03
CA SER A 138 11.94 12.21 -11.92
C SER A 138 12.08 11.61 -13.32
N ARG A 139 13.14 10.83 -13.54
CA ARG A 139 13.27 9.97 -14.72
C ARG A 139 12.08 9.00 -14.72
N ARG A 140 11.33 8.95 -15.82
CA ARG A 140 10.26 7.97 -16.04
C ARG A 140 10.82 6.55 -15.87
N PRO A 141 10.18 5.65 -15.09
CA PRO A 141 10.47 4.24 -15.21
C PRO A 141 10.00 3.75 -16.60
N ARG A 142 10.90 3.09 -17.35
CA ARG A 142 10.54 2.38 -18.59
C ARG A 142 9.56 1.27 -18.22
N ALA A 143 8.36 1.30 -18.80
CA ALA A 143 7.45 0.16 -18.80
C ALA A 143 8.10 -0.98 -19.61
N VAL A 144 8.16 -2.17 -19.03
CA VAL A 144 8.45 -3.41 -19.76
C VAL A 144 7.13 -3.90 -20.33
N GLY A 145 7.06 -4.01 -21.66
CA GLY A 145 5.85 -4.43 -22.38
C GLY A 145 5.53 -5.92 -22.21
N PRO A 146 4.30 -6.35 -22.58
CA PRO A 146 3.82 -7.70 -22.42
C PRO A 146 4.18 -8.54 -23.64
N ASP A 147 5.45 -8.88 -23.82
CA ASP A 147 5.87 -9.86 -24.83
C ASP A 147 6.83 -10.84 -24.18
N MET A 148 6.29 -11.88 -23.54
CA MET A 148 6.93 -13.21 -23.35
C MET A 148 5.91 -14.17 -22.69
N VAL A 149 4.82 -14.46 -23.41
CA VAL A 149 3.99 -15.66 -23.19
C VAL A 149 3.95 -16.42 -24.50
N HIS A 150 5.04 -17.12 -24.78
CA HIS A 150 5.16 -18.33 -25.62
C HIS A 150 6.60 -18.46 -26.08
N GLN A 151 7.36 -19.29 -25.37
CA GLN A 151 8.26 -20.27 -26.00
C GLN A 151 8.83 -21.22 -24.93
N ARG A 152 8.34 -22.46 -25.02
CA ARG A 152 8.90 -23.74 -24.54
C ARG A 152 9.00 -23.98 -23.04
#